data_AF-D7BGC9-F1
#
_entry.id   AF-D7BGC9-F1
#
_cell.length_a   1.000
_cell.length_b   1.000
_cell.length_c   1.000
_cell.angle_alpha   90.00
_cell.angle_beta   90.00
_cell.angle_gamma   90.00
#
_symmetry.space_group_name_H-M   'P 1'
#
loop_
_entity.id
_entity.type
_entity.pdbx_description
1 polymer ?
#
loop_
_entity_poly.entity_id
_entity_poly.type
_entity_poly.pdbx_seq_one_letter_code
_entity_poly.pdbx_strand_id
1 'polypeptide(L)'
;MSLPTLRQILELPAFAGAELLSGHSHLDQVVTWVHVAEVMDAWRFLSGGELILSTGLELARATPEERVTYLRALAQAGAHGLALELVQWIQEVPAELLQTARLLEFPILAFRREVRFADLTRAAHERILRPHGARGDEPLLEAILEALIETGRSQGFLQRQLGPILSLPSRPRSTLLSTLEALLASQFNIAETARRLGVRRQSIYYRLEQLRGMLGDLDSTERRLGLWVALELLKR
;
A
#
# COMPACT_ATOMS: atom_id res chain seq x y z
N MET A 1 -0.22 8.85 -2.65
CA MET A 1 -1.09 7.66 -2.72
C MET A 1 -2.19 7.96 -3.72
N SER A 2 -2.30 7.26 -4.85
CA SER A 2 -3.46 7.42 -5.73
C SER A 2 -4.42 6.26 -5.48
N LEU A 3 -5.47 6.50 -4.72
CA LEU A 3 -6.58 5.56 -4.57
C LEU A 3 -7.18 5.22 -5.96
N PRO A 4 -7.75 4.02 -6.14
CA PRO A 4 -8.33 3.64 -7.43
C PRO A 4 -9.54 4.50 -7.76
N THR A 5 -9.75 4.77 -9.05
CA THR A 5 -11.01 5.34 -9.53
C THR A 5 -12.10 4.28 -9.62
N LEU A 6 -13.36 4.68 -9.69
CA LEU A 6 -14.48 3.75 -9.92
C LEU A 6 -14.26 2.91 -11.18
N ARG A 7 -13.76 3.52 -12.26
CA ARG A 7 -13.35 2.82 -13.49
C ARG A 7 -12.40 1.67 -13.20
N GLN A 8 -11.35 1.92 -12.42
CA GLN A 8 -10.34 0.93 -12.08
C GLN A 8 -10.87 -0.18 -11.16
N ILE A 9 -11.89 0.11 -10.33
CA ILE A 9 -12.60 -0.92 -9.55
C ILE A 9 -13.43 -1.81 -10.49
N LEU A 10 -14.12 -1.23 -11.47
CA LEU A 10 -14.94 -1.99 -12.42
C LEU A 10 -14.12 -2.87 -13.38
N GLU A 11 -12.85 -2.51 -13.62
CA GLU A 11 -11.90 -3.32 -14.40
C GLU A 11 -11.41 -4.58 -13.64
N LEU A 12 -11.66 -4.70 -12.33
CA LEU A 12 -11.25 -5.88 -11.56
C LEU A 12 -12.05 -7.11 -12.01
N PRO A 13 -11.43 -8.32 -12.08
CA PRO A 13 -12.12 -9.53 -12.50
C PRO A 13 -13.39 -9.86 -11.70
N ALA A 14 -13.40 -9.52 -10.40
CA ALA A 14 -14.56 -9.71 -9.53
C ALA A 14 -15.78 -8.86 -9.98
N PHE A 15 -15.55 -7.72 -10.61
CA PHE A 15 -16.58 -6.78 -11.09
C PHE A 15 -16.98 -7.00 -12.56
N ALA A 16 -16.46 -8.02 -13.25
CA ALA A 16 -16.71 -8.25 -14.67
C ALA A 16 -18.20 -8.42 -15.04
N GLY A 17 -19.06 -8.77 -14.08
CA GLY A 17 -20.51 -8.87 -14.24
C GLY A 17 -21.29 -7.57 -13.98
N ALA A 18 -20.62 -6.46 -13.66
CA ALA A 18 -21.26 -5.19 -13.37
C ALA A 18 -21.66 -4.45 -14.65
N GLU A 19 -22.95 -4.10 -14.76
CA GLU A 19 -23.48 -3.24 -15.81
C GLU A 19 -23.67 -1.82 -15.27
N LEU A 20 -23.07 -0.82 -15.91
CA LEU A 20 -23.25 0.59 -15.53
C LEU A 20 -24.51 1.16 -16.20
N LEU A 21 -25.50 1.54 -15.39
CA LEU A 21 -26.81 2.01 -15.86
C LEU A 21 -26.95 3.54 -15.88
N SER A 22 -26.14 4.25 -15.10
CA SER A 22 -26.10 5.72 -15.00
C SER A 22 -24.72 6.20 -14.53
N GLY A 23 -24.46 7.52 -14.59
CA GLY A 23 -23.25 8.13 -14.02
C GLY A 23 -21.94 7.88 -14.78
N HIS A 24 -22.00 7.72 -16.10
CA HIS A 24 -20.84 7.48 -16.96
C HIS A 24 -19.76 8.57 -16.85
N SER A 25 -20.16 9.81 -16.55
CA SER A 25 -19.29 10.98 -16.34
C SER A 25 -18.50 10.94 -15.03
N HIS A 26 -18.85 10.07 -14.08
CA HIS A 26 -18.25 10.00 -12.74
C HIS A 26 -17.35 8.78 -12.52
N LEU A 27 -17.01 8.05 -13.58
CA LEU A 27 -16.14 6.87 -13.48
C LEU A 27 -14.71 7.17 -12.99
N ASP A 28 -14.24 8.41 -13.15
CA ASP A 28 -12.89 8.80 -12.75
C ASP A 28 -12.82 9.36 -11.32
N GLN A 29 -13.94 9.36 -10.60
CA GLN A 29 -13.94 9.68 -9.18
C GLN A 29 -13.27 8.57 -8.36
N VAL A 30 -12.65 8.97 -7.24
CA VAL A 30 -11.88 8.09 -6.37
C VAL A 30 -12.78 7.26 -5.48
N VAL A 31 -12.55 5.94 -5.44
CA VAL A 31 -13.20 5.03 -4.51
C VAL A 31 -12.29 4.81 -3.29
N THR A 32 -12.78 5.21 -2.12
CA THR A 32 -12.05 5.08 -0.84
C THR A 32 -12.36 3.75 -0.15
N TRP A 33 -13.57 3.22 -0.37
CA TRP A 33 -14.03 1.97 0.24
C TRP A 33 -15.16 1.33 -0.56
N VAL A 34 -15.32 0.02 -0.40
CA VAL A 34 -16.51 -0.71 -0.89
C VAL A 34 -17.22 -1.32 0.31
N HIS A 35 -18.51 -1.06 0.43
CA HIS A 35 -19.30 -1.40 1.61
C HIS A 35 -20.60 -2.09 1.23
N VAL A 36 -21.04 -3.07 2.03
CA VAL A 36 -22.35 -3.71 1.86
C VAL A 36 -23.34 -3.04 2.83
N ALA A 37 -24.43 -2.49 2.33
CA ALA A 37 -25.48 -1.88 3.16
C ALA A 37 -26.86 -2.37 2.75
N GLU A 38 -27.66 -2.78 3.73
CA GLU A 38 -29.04 -3.27 3.56
C GLU A 38 -30.01 -2.52 4.47
N VAL A 39 -29.79 -1.22 4.65
CA VAL A 39 -30.62 -0.35 5.48
C VAL A 39 -30.95 0.93 4.71
N MET A 40 -32.18 1.45 4.92
CA MET A 40 -32.68 2.65 4.25
C MET A 40 -32.10 3.96 4.78
N ASP A 41 -31.16 3.94 5.73
CA ASP A 41 -30.47 5.11 6.27
C ASP A 41 -28.93 5.00 6.19
N ALA A 42 -28.43 4.18 5.24
CA ALA A 42 -27.01 3.87 5.06
C ALA A 42 -26.10 5.11 4.94
N TRP A 43 -26.61 6.22 4.39
CA TRP A 43 -25.87 7.48 4.25
C TRP A 43 -25.32 8.04 5.56
N ARG A 44 -25.92 7.69 6.71
CA ARG A 44 -25.49 8.16 8.04
C ARG A 44 -24.12 7.63 8.46
N PHE A 45 -23.63 6.59 7.80
CA PHE A 45 -22.40 5.90 8.14
C PHE A 45 -21.29 6.13 7.11
N LEU A 46 -21.53 7.00 6.12
CA LEU A 46 -20.58 7.29 5.05
C LEU A 46 -19.67 8.46 5.42
N SER A 47 -18.43 8.36 4.97
CA SER A 47 -17.37 9.37 5.07
C SER A 47 -17.04 10.00 3.71
N GLY A 48 -17.63 9.50 2.63
CA GLY A 48 -17.40 9.93 1.25
C GLY A 48 -16.37 9.05 0.54
N GLY A 49 -16.57 8.84 -0.77
CA GLY A 49 -15.73 7.95 -1.58
C GLY A 49 -16.24 6.52 -1.69
N GLU A 50 -17.34 6.15 -1.03
CA GLU A 50 -17.77 4.76 -0.96
C GLU A 50 -18.57 4.31 -2.18
N LEU A 51 -18.29 3.08 -2.62
CA LEU A 51 -19.20 2.32 -3.48
C LEU A 51 -20.04 1.38 -2.60
N ILE A 52 -21.36 1.55 -2.63
CA ILE A 52 -22.29 0.76 -1.83
C ILE A 52 -22.77 -0.45 -2.63
N LEU A 53 -22.75 -1.64 -2.03
CA LEU A 53 -23.31 -2.87 -2.55
C LEU A 53 -24.60 -3.19 -1.77
N SER A 54 -25.67 -3.55 -2.48
CA SER A 54 -26.93 -3.96 -1.86
C SER A 54 -27.65 -5.01 -2.70
N THR A 55 -28.33 -5.93 -2.03
CA THR A 55 -29.27 -6.89 -2.63
C THR A 55 -30.58 -6.24 -3.05
N GLY A 56 -30.80 -4.99 -2.68
CA GLY A 56 -31.99 -4.22 -3.01
C GLY A 56 -33.25 -4.63 -2.23
N LEU A 57 -33.15 -5.52 -1.23
CA LEU A 57 -34.32 -5.99 -0.46
C LEU A 57 -35.12 -4.83 0.16
N GLU A 58 -34.45 -3.93 0.85
CA GLU A 58 -35.11 -2.79 1.48
C GLU A 58 -35.63 -1.77 0.45
N LEU A 59 -34.91 -1.61 -0.66
CA LEU A 59 -35.39 -0.80 -1.79
C LEU A 59 -36.64 -1.40 -2.42
N ALA A 60 -36.77 -2.73 -2.48
CA ALA A 60 -37.95 -3.40 -3.03
C ALA A 60 -39.20 -3.11 -2.20
N ARG A 61 -39.04 -3.02 -0.87
CA ARG A 61 -40.11 -2.74 0.10
C ARG A 61 -40.47 -1.26 0.21
N ALA A 62 -39.50 -0.38 -0.08
CA ALA A 62 -39.68 1.06 -0.01
C ALA A 62 -40.65 1.59 -1.07
N THR A 63 -41.34 2.70 -0.75
CA THR A 63 -42.15 3.46 -1.70
C THR A 63 -41.28 4.15 -2.76
N PRO A 64 -41.84 4.56 -3.90
CA PRO A 64 -41.11 5.35 -4.89
C PRO A 64 -40.45 6.61 -4.30
N GLU A 65 -41.14 7.32 -3.41
CA GLU A 65 -40.64 8.54 -2.76
C GLU A 65 -39.45 8.24 -1.81
N GLU A 66 -39.53 7.13 -1.08
CA GLU A 66 -38.45 6.67 -0.19
C GLU A 66 -37.20 6.29 -0.98
N ARG A 67 -37.34 5.61 -2.13
CA ARG A 67 -36.22 5.25 -3.01
C ARG A 67 -35.51 6.48 -3.56
N VAL A 68 -36.27 7.49 -4.00
CA VAL A 68 -35.73 8.77 -4.47
C VAL A 68 -34.98 9.48 -3.34
N THR A 69 -35.56 9.49 -2.13
CA THR A 69 -34.96 10.10 -0.94
C THR A 69 -33.64 9.42 -0.58
N TYR A 70 -33.63 8.08 -0.57
CA TYR A 70 -32.45 7.27 -0.29
C TYR A 70 -31.29 7.60 -1.23
N LEU A 71 -31.54 7.61 -2.54
CA LEU A 71 -30.50 7.89 -3.53
C LEU A 71 -29.95 9.31 -3.41
N ARG A 72 -30.84 10.31 -3.18
CA ARG A 72 -30.43 11.69 -2.95
C ARG A 72 -29.56 11.81 -1.70
N ALA A 73 -29.91 11.10 -0.63
CA ALA A 73 -29.15 11.11 0.61
C ALA A 73 -27.78 10.43 0.45
N LEU A 74 -27.68 9.32 -0.29
CA LEU A 74 -26.39 8.70 -0.62
C LEU A 74 -25.48 9.65 -1.42
N ALA A 75 -26.02 10.27 -2.47
CA ALA A 75 -25.28 11.23 -3.28
C ALA A 75 -24.80 12.44 -2.45
N GLN A 76 -25.67 12.98 -1.58
CA GLN A 76 -25.32 14.09 -0.68
C GLN A 76 -24.27 13.70 0.37
N ALA A 77 -24.28 12.46 0.83
CA ALA A 77 -23.27 11.94 1.75
C ALA A 77 -21.92 11.60 1.08
N GLY A 78 -21.80 11.82 -0.24
CA GLY A 78 -20.56 11.62 -0.97
C GLY A 78 -20.30 10.17 -1.40
N ALA A 79 -21.34 9.33 -1.46
CA ALA A 79 -21.22 8.03 -2.11
C ALA A 79 -20.89 8.20 -3.60
N HIS A 80 -20.06 7.29 -4.11
CA HIS A 80 -19.56 7.31 -5.48
C HIS A 80 -20.23 6.27 -6.38
N GLY A 81 -21.12 5.46 -5.81
CA GLY A 81 -22.01 4.61 -6.59
C GLY A 81 -22.85 3.70 -5.70
N LEU A 82 -23.86 3.11 -6.34
CA LEU A 82 -24.70 2.06 -5.77
C LEU A 82 -24.71 0.87 -6.73
N ALA A 83 -24.25 -0.28 -6.27
CA ALA A 83 -24.32 -1.54 -7.00
C ALA A 83 -25.42 -2.42 -6.44
N LEU A 84 -26.32 -2.86 -7.31
CA LEU A 84 -27.48 -3.66 -6.98
C LEU A 84 -27.35 -5.07 -7.54
N GLU A 85 -27.57 -6.07 -6.69
CA GLU A 85 -27.78 -7.44 -7.16
C GLU A 85 -29.24 -7.63 -7.57
N LEU A 86 -29.48 -7.77 -8.87
CA LEU A 86 -30.81 -7.83 -9.46
C LEU A 86 -31.29 -9.28 -9.69
N VAL A 87 -31.32 -10.09 -8.63
CA VAL A 87 -31.60 -11.52 -8.73
C VAL A 87 -32.88 -11.92 -7.98
N GLN A 88 -32.91 -11.74 -6.66
CA GLN A 88 -33.97 -12.31 -5.81
C GLN A 88 -35.10 -11.33 -5.50
N TRP A 89 -34.77 -10.11 -5.09
CA TRP A 89 -35.74 -9.16 -4.51
C TRP A 89 -36.13 -8.04 -5.48
N ILE A 90 -35.19 -7.65 -6.32
CA ILE A 90 -35.37 -6.70 -7.42
C ILE A 90 -34.80 -7.39 -8.66
N GLN A 91 -35.53 -7.38 -9.77
CA GLN A 91 -35.05 -7.94 -11.05
C GLN A 91 -34.67 -6.83 -12.06
N GLU A 92 -35.22 -5.63 -11.86
CA GLU A 92 -34.89 -4.44 -12.62
C GLU A 92 -34.80 -3.25 -11.67
N VAL A 93 -33.86 -2.33 -11.92
CA VAL A 93 -33.76 -1.11 -11.13
C VAL A 93 -35.06 -0.31 -11.23
N PRO A 94 -35.72 0.04 -10.12
CA PRO A 94 -36.96 0.82 -10.16
C PRO A 94 -36.79 2.11 -10.98
N ALA A 95 -37.79 2.42 -11.81
CA ALA A 95 -37.68 3.49 -12.79
C ALA A 95 -37.40 4.86 -12.16
N GLU A 96 -37.98 5.13 -10.99
CA GLU A 96 -37.83 6.39 -10.26
C GLU A 96 -36.42 6.54 -9.69
N LEU A 97 -35.84 5.42 -9.24
CA LEU A 97 -34.45 5.37 -8.77
C LEU A 97 -33.49 5.65 -9.92
N LEU A 98 -33.69 4.99 -11.07
CA LEU A 98 -32.83 5.16 -12.24
C LEU A 98 -32.97 6.56 -12.87
N GLN A 99 -34.18 7.11 -12.94
CA GLN A 99 -34.41 8.48 -13.39
C GLN A 99 -33.71 9.49 -12.47
N THR A 100 -33.82 9.33 -11.15
CA THR A 100 -33.13 10.18 -10.18
C THR A 100 -31.62 10.07 -10.32
N ALA A 101 -31.09 8.86 -10.51
CA ALA A 101 -29.66 8.64 -10.72
C ALA A 101 -29.14 9.34 -11.97
N ARG A 102 -29.90 9.30 -13.07
CA ARG A 102 -29.55 10.02 -14.30
C ARG A 102 -29.53 11.53 -14.10
N LEU A 103 -30.50 12.08 -13.38
CA LEU A 103 -30.57 13.52 -13.06
C LEU A 103 -29.39 13.98 -12.18
N LEU A 104 -28.93 13.13 -11.27
CA LEU A 104 -27.80 13.40 -10.39
C LEU A 104 -26.46 13.00 -11.00
N GLU A 105 -26.47 12.40 -12.19
CA GLU A 105 -25.32 11.69 -12.78
C GLU A 105 -24.69 10.67 -11.81
N PHE A 106 -25.47 10.11 -10.89
CA PHE A 106 -25.00 9.19 -9.87
C PHE A 106 -24.79 7.78 -10.45
N PRO A 107 -23.63 7.13 -10.25
CA PRO A 107 -23.39 5.78 -10.77
C PRO A 107 -24.29 4.72 -10.14
N ILE A 108 -25.10 4.05 -10.97
CA ILE A 108 -25.79 2.82 -10.60
C ILE A 108 -25.17 1.66 -11.38
N LEU A 109 -24.75 0.64 -10.65
CA LEU A 109 -24.24 -0.62 -11.20
C LEU A 109 -25.28 -1.72 -10.95
N ALA A 110 -25.44 -2.64 -11.89
CA ALA A 110 -26.33 -3.78 -11.76
C ALA A 110 -25.58 -5.09 -12.00
N PHE A 111 -25.80 -6.05 -11.11
CA PHE A 111 -25.38 -7.43 -11.30
C PHE A 111 -26.62 -8.28 -11.59
N ARG A 112 -26.71 -8.83 -12.81
CA ARG A 112 -27.85 -9.67 -13.25
C ARG A 112 -27.72 -11.16 -12.90
N ARG A 113 -26.67 -11.51 -12.16
CA ARG A 113 -26.38 -12.86 -11.69
C ARG A 113 -25.96 -12.74 -10.24
N GLU A 114 -26.13 -13.82 -9.50
CA GLU A 114 -25.71 -13.89 -8.11
C GLU A 114 -24.21 -13.60 -8.00
N VAL A 115 -23.85 -12.65 -7.14
CA VAL A 115 -22.47 -12.25 -6.89
C VAL A 115 -22.19 -12.35 -5.40
N ARG A 116 -21.05 -12.93 -5.08
CA ARG A 116 -20.61 -12.99 -3.69
C ARG A 116 -20.03 -11.64 -3.32
N PHE A 117 -20.78 -10.83 -2.59
CA PHE A 117 -20.30 -9.52 -2.13
C PHE A 117 -18.97 -9.61 -1.36
N ALA A 118 -18.69 -10.73 -0.69
CA ALA A 118 -17.40 -11.01 -0.07
C ALA A 118 -16.23 -11.04 -1.07
N ASP A 119 -16.46 -11.50 -2.31
CA ASP A 119 -15.44 -11.54 -3.35
C ASP A 119 -15.25 -10.15 -3.98
N LEU A 120 -16.34 -9.38 -4.14
CA LEU A 120 -16.28 -7.97 -4.58
C LEU A 120 -15.51 -7.09 -3.58
N THR A 121 -15.88 -7.15 -2.29
CA THR A 121 -15.24 -6.35 -1.24
C THR A 121 -13.77 -6.71 -1.09
N ARG A 122 -13.42 -8.01 -1.09
CA ARG A 122 -12.02 -8.46 -1.04
C ARG A 122 -11.19 -7.87 -2.18
N ALA A 123 -11.64 -8.05 -3.43
CA ALA A 123 -10.91 -7.58 -4.60
C ALA A 123 -10.72 -6.06 -4.60
N ALA A 124 -11.78 -5.31 -4.24
CA ALA A 124 -11.71 -3.86 -4.16
C ALA A 124 -10.81 -3.38 -3.02
N HIS A 125 -10.93 -3.95 -1.81
CA HIS A 125 -10.09 -3.59 -0.66
C HIS A 125 -8.62 -3.90 -0.92
N GLU A 126 -8.29 -5.04 -1.54
CA GLU A 126 -6.92 -5.34 -1.97
C GLU A 126 -6.37 -4.28 -2.91
N ARG A 127 -7.18 -3.80 -3.87
CA ARG A 127 -6.79 -2.74 -4.81
C ARG A 127 -6.62 -1.36 -4.13
N ILE A 128 -7.46 -1.05 -3.15
CA ILE A 128 -7.46 0.20 -2.38
C ILE A 128 -6.28 0.26 -1.41
N LEU A 129 -6.06 -0.84 -0.67
CA LEU A 129 -5.04 -0.95 0.37
C LEU A 129 -3.64 -1.23 -0.18
N ARG A 130 -3.51 -1.51 -1.48
CA ARG A 130 -2.21 -1.76 -2.11
C ARG A 130 -1.29 -0.55 -1.92
N PRO A 131 -0.12 -0.71 -1.26
CA PRO A 131 0.83 0.37 -1.09
C PRO A 131 1.26 0.94 -2.44
N HIS A 132 1.03 2.24 -2.66
CA HIS A 132 1.49 2.94 -3.85
C HIS A 132 2.92 3.43 -3.62
N GLY A 133 3.87 2.59 -4.06
CA GLY A 133 5.31 2.85 -4.09
C GLY A 133 6.07 1.99 -5.10
N ALA A 134 5.39 1.06 -5.80
CA ALA A 134 5.98 0.23 -6.85
C ALA A 134 5.77 0.85 -8.26
N ARG A 135 5.93 2.17 -8.38
CA ARG A 135 6.36 2.75 -9.67
C ARG A 135 7.89 2.68 -9.64
N GLY A 136 8.41 1.55 -10.12
CA GLY A 136 9.82 1.17 -10.07
C GLY A 136 10.05 0.16 -8.96
N ASP A 137 10.19 -1.12 -9.31
CA ASP A 137 10.66 -2.21 -8.43
C ASP A 137 12.15 -2.04 -8.06
N GLU A 138 12.60 -0.81 -7.91
CA GLU A 138 13.92 -0.52 -7.42
C GLU A 138 13.83 -0.41 -5.89
N PRO A 139 14.44 -1.33 -5.13
CA PRO A 139 14.48 -1.22 -3.68
C PRO A 139 15.01 0.17 -3.31
N LEU A 140 14.41 0.86 -2.33
CA LEU A 140 14.82 2.21 -1.91
C LEU A 140 16.34 2.37 -1.74
N LEU A 141 17.01 1.31 -1.26
CA LEU A 141 18.45 1.26 -1.17
C LEU A 141 19.13 1.45 -2.53
N GLU A 142 18.73 0.69 -3.53
CA GLU A 142 19.30 0.68 -4.87
C GLU A 142 19.22 2.09 -5.46
N ALA A 143 18.05 2.74 -5.36
CA ALA A 143 17.86 4.13 -5.81
C ALA A 143 18.78 5.13 -5.05
N ILE A 144 19.04 4.90 -3.76
CA ILE A 144 20.00 5.72 -2.99
C ILE A 144 21.43 5.47 -3.46
N LEU A 145 21.80 4.22 -3.72
CA LEU A 145 23.14 3.86 -4.21
C LEU A 145 23.38 4.47 -5.60
N GLU A 146 22.42 4.30 -6.52
CA GLU A 146 22.47 4.88 -7.86
C GLU A 146 22.58 6.40 -7.80
N ALA A 147 21.72 7.08 -7.04
CA ALA A 147 21.79 8.53 -6.87
C ALA A 147 23.15 9.01 -6.31
N LEU A 148 23.78 8.26 -5.39
CA LEU A 148 25.10 8.59 -4.86
C LEU A 148 26.21 8.40 -5.89
N ILE A 149 26.09 7.40 -6.76
CA ILE A 149 27.04 7.13 -7.85
C ILE A 149 26.89 8.20 -8.95
N GLU A 150 25.66 8.44 -9.42
CA GLU A 150 25.35 9.41 -10.47
C GLU A 150 25.76 10.84 -10.10
N THR A 151 25.54 11.22 -8.84
CA THR A 151 25.94 12.55 -8.35
C THR A 151 27.43 12.66 -8.02
N GLY A 152 28.22 11.59 -8.19
CA GLY A 152 29.65 11.55 -7.88
C GLY A 152 29.96 11.67 -6.38
N ARG A 153 28.98 11.43 -5.51
CA ARG A 153 29.11 11.60 -4.04
C ARG A 153 29.54 10.33 -3.32
N SER A 154 29.55 9.18 -4.01
CA SER A 154 29.86 7.86 -3.46
C SER A 154 31.22 7.80 -2.76
N GLN A 155 32.30 8.28 -3.38
CA GLN A 155 33.66 8.25 -2.81
C GLN A 155 33.76 9.10 -1.53
N GLY A 156 33.20 10.31 -1.53
CA GLY A 156 33.17 11.17 -0.35
C GLY A 156 32.34 10.55 0.78
N PHE A 157 31.26 9.84 0.44
CA PHE A 157 30.45 9.11 1.41
C PHE A 157 31.21 7.91 2.02
N LEU A 158 31.82 7.07 1.18
CA LEU A 158 32.67 5.95 1.62
C LEU A 158 33.79 6.42 2.55
N GLN A 159 34.49 7.50 2.20
CA GLN A 159 35.57 8.01 3.02
C GLN A 159 35.09 8.54 4.38
N ARG A 160 33.93 9.21 4.44
CA ARG A 160 33.34 9.67 5.70
C ARG A 160 32.87 8.51 6.59
N GLN A 161 32.35 7.44 5.99
CA GLN A 161 31.77 6.33 6.75
C GLN A 161 32.81 5.28 7.14
N LEU A 162 33.69 4.89 6.22
CA LEU A 162 34.60 3.74 6.36
C LEU A 162 36.09 4.08 6.14
N GLY A 163 36.44 5.35 5.90
CA GLY A 163 37.80 5.78 5.57
C GLY A 163 38.92 5.25 6.48
N PRO A 164 38.77 5.28 7.82
CA PRO A 164 39.74 4.69 8.74
C PRO A 164 39.99 3.20 8.49
N ILE A 165 38.94 2.43 8.19
CA ILE A 165 39.05 0.98 7.90
C ILE A 165 39.64 0.75 6.51
N LEU A 166 39.24 1.55 5.51
CA LEU A 166 39.72 1.41 4.12
C LEU A 166 41.23 1.64 3.99
N SER A 167 41.79 2.46 4.89
CA SER A 167 43.23 2.77 4.98
C SER A 167 44.08 1.63 5.60
N LEU A 168 43.45 0.58 6.15
CA LEU A 168 44.17 -0.53 6.77
C LEU A 168 44.81 -1.48 5.73
N PRO A 169 45.85 -2.25 6.13
CA PRO A 169 46.36 -3.35 5.32
C PRO A 169 45.27 -4.38 4.98
N SER A 170 45.45 -5.11 3.87
CA SER A 170 44.40 -5.96 3.29
C SER A 170 43.75 -6.94 4.28
N ARG A 171 44.55 -7.62 5.12
CA ARG A 171 44.06 -8.64 6.06
C ARG A 171 43.24 -8.07 7.24
N PRO A 172 43.71 -7.07 8.00
CA PRO A 172 42.88 -6.44 9.03
C PRO A 172 41.67 -5.72 8.44
N ARG A 173 41.81 -5.07 7.27
CA ARG A 173 40.70 -4.43 6.56
C ARG A 173 39.58 -5.41 6.26
N SER A 174 39.89 -6.54 5.60
CA SER A 174 38.87 -7.54 5.24
C SER A 174 38.17 -8.11 6.48
N THR A 175 38.93 -8.37 7.54
CA THR A 175 38.41 -8.93 8.80
C THR A 175 37.45 -7.96 9.51
N LEU A 176 37.77 -6.67 9.54
CA LEU A 176 36.93 -5.67 10.19
C LEU A 176 35.70 -5.34 9.35
N LEU A 177 35.81 -5.25 8.03
CA LEU A 177 34.66 -5.07 7.15
C LEU A 177 33.67 -6.24 7.25
N SER A 178 34.16 -7.49 7.21
CA SER A 178 33.29 -8.66 7.37
C SER A 178 32.64 -8.72 8.75
N THR A 179 33.35 -8.25 9.78
CA THR A 179 32.80 -8.18 11.14
C THR A 179 31.74 -7.10 11.27
N LEU A 180 31.96 -5.92 10.69
CA LEU A 180 30.99 -4.82 10.68
C LEU A 180 29.71 -5.21 9.94
N GLU A 181 29.84 -5.84 8.77
CA GLU A 181 28.69 -6.35 8.02
C GLU A 181 27.88 -7.37 8.83
N ALA A 182 28.56 -8.34 9.46
CA ALA A 182 27.89 -9.33 10.30
C ALA A 182 27.23 -8.71 11.55
N LEU A 183 27.85 -7.70 12.17
CA LEU A 183 27.27 -6.95 13.28
C LEU A 183 25.98 -6.24 12.85
N LEU A 184 25.99 -5.51 11.74
CA LEU A 184 24.82 -4.82 11.20
C LEU A 184 23.70 -5.80 10.87
N ALA A 185 24.02 -6.89 10.16
CA ALA A 185 23.06 -7.93 9.78
C ALA A 185 22.46 -8.70 10.98
N SER A 186 23.15 -8.68 12.12
CA SER A 186 22.72 -9.33 13.37
C SER A 186 22.20 -8.33 14.41
N GLN A 187 21.96 -7.07 14.02
CA GLN A 187 21.53 -6.00 14.94
C GLN A 187 22.43 -5.88 16.18
N PHE A 188 23.74 -6.03 15.99
CA PHE A 188 24.78 -6.02 17.03
C PHE A 188 24.63 -7.13 18.10
N ASN A 189 23.88 -8.20 17.81
CA ASN A 189 23.87 -9.39 18.66
C ASN A 189 25.22 -10.13 18.55
N ILE A 190 26.01 -10.07 19.62
CA ILE A 190 27.37 -10.64 19.65
C ILE A 190 27.37 -12.16 19.49
N ALA A 191 26.40 -12.87 20.09
CA ALA A 191 26.34 -14.32 20.01
C ALA A 191 26.03 -14.78 18.58
N GLU A 192 25.08 -14.10 17.93
CA GLU A 192 24.69 -14.37 16.54
C GLU A 192 25.81 -13.99 15.56
N THR A 193 26.45 -12.84 15.77
CA THR A 193 27.60 -12.39 14.96
C THR A 193 28.76 -13.40 15.04
N ALA A 194 29.09 -13.86 16.25
CA ALA A 194 30.14 -14.86 16.47
C ALA A 194 29.82 -16.18 15.75
N ARG A 195 28.56 -16.63 15.81
CA ARG A 195 28.06 -17.83 15.12
C ARG A 195 28.18 -17.69 13.60
N ARG A 196 27.74 -16.57 13.02
CA ARG A 196 27.81 -16.29 11.58
C ARG A 196 29.24 -16.26 11.05
N LEU A 197 30.17 -15.70 11.82
CA LEU A 197 31.58 -15.60 11.42
C LEU A 197 32.41 -16.83 11.79
N GLY A 198 31.84 -17.82 12.49
CA GLY A 198 32.56 -19.00 12.94
C GLY A 198 33.70 -18.70 13.93
N VAL A 199 33.56 -17.65 14.75
CA VAL A 199 34.58 -17.22 15.72
C VAL A 199 34.05 -17.20 17.15
N ARG A 200 34.95 -17.08 18.13
CA ARG A 200 34.57 -16.94 19.55
C ARG A 200 34.03 -15.53 19.81
N ARG A 201 33.10 -15.39 20.76
CA ARG A 201 32.53 -14.09 21.18
C ARG A 201 33.60 -13.07 21.56
N GLN A 202 34.68 -13.49 22.22
CA GLN A 202 35.79 -12.62 22.60
C GLN A 202 36.48 -11.97 21.41
N SER A 203 36.58 -12.66 20.27
CA SER A 203 37.09 -12.08 19.03
C SER A 203 36.17 -11.00 18.48
N ILE A 204 34.85 -11.15 18.64
CA ILE A 204 33.88 -10.12 18.25
C ILE A 204 34.00 -8.89 19.15
N TYR A 205 34.07 -9.07 20.48
CA TYR A 205 34.28 -7.94 21.40
C TYR A 205 35.54 -7.15 21.06
N TYR A 206 36.67 -7.85 20.86
CA TYR A 206 37.92 -7.20 20.47
C TYR A 206 37.78 -6.40 19.15
N ARG A 207 37.17 -7.00 18.12
CA ARG A 207 36.95 -6.31 16.84
C ARG A 207 35.94 -5.17 16.94
N LEU A 208 34.92 -5.30 17.77
CA LEU A 208 33.95 -4.23 18.02
C LEU A 208 34.61 -3.02 18.70
N GLU A 209 35.51 -3.26 19.65
CA GLU A 209 36.32 -2.19 20.26
C GLU A 209 37.23 -1.52 19.22
N GLN A 210 37.86 -2.29 18.33
CA GLN A 210 38.63 -1.73 17.20
C GLN A 210 37.73 -0.89 16.29
N LEU A 211 36.55 -1.40 15.91
CA LEU A 211 35.58 -0.66 15.09
C LEU A 211 35.13 0.63 15.77
N ARG A 212 34.82 0.61 17.07
CA ARG A 212 34.45 1.81 17.84
C ARG A 212 35.60 2.81 17.95
N GLY A 213 36.83 2.33 18.15
CA GLY A 213 38.01 3.18 18.16
C GLY A 213 38.27 3.88 16.82
N MET A 214 37.92 3.24 15.70
CA MET A 214 38.14 3.79 14.36
C MET A 214 36.97 4.60 13.80
N LEU A 215 35.74 4.19 14.11
CA LEU A 215 34.51 4.74 13.53
C LEU A 215 33.71 5.60 14.52
N GLY A 216 34.13 5.66 15.78
CA GLY A 216 33.39 6.33 16.85
C GLY A 216 32.21 5.51 17.34
N ASP A 217 31.19 6.20 17.84
CA ASP A 217 29.97 5.56 18.34
C ASP A 217 29.25 4.79 17.22
N LEU A 218 28.75 3.60 17.54
CA LEU A 218 28.04 2.70 16.65
C LEU A 218 26.61 2.41 17.14
N ASP A 219 26.15 3.07 18.20
CA ASP A 219 24.88 2.74 18.84
C ASP A 219 23.69 3.45 18.16
N SER A 220 23.92 4.58 17.49
CA SER A 220 22.85 5.32 16.81
C SER A 220 22.37 4.65 15.51
N THR A 221 21.05 4.68 15.29
CA THR A 221 20.42 4.14 14.06
C THR A 221 20.93 4.84 12.81
N GLU A 222 21.07 6.17 12.84
CA GLU A 222 21.58 6.95 11.72
C GLU A 222 23.01 6.54 11.33
N ARG A 223 23.88 6.32 12.32
CA ARG A 223 25.25 5.87 12.06
C ARG A 223 25.28 4.46 11.48
N ARG A 224 24.49 3.54 12.02
CA ARG A 224 24.36 2.17 11.50
C ARG A 224 23.85 2.14 10.06
N LEU A 225 22.85 2.97 9.74
CA LEU A 225 22.35 3.12 8.38
C LEU A 225 23.43 3.63 7.43
N GLY A 226 24.15 4.68 7.83
CA GLY A 226 25.25 5.24 7.02
C GLY A 226 26.36 4.22 6.74
N LEU A 227 26.71 3.40 7.73
CA LEU A 227 27.68 2.30 7.58
C LEU A 227 27.15 1.19 6.68
N TRP A 228 25.86 0.85 6.78
CA TRP A 228 25.24 -0.16 5.92
C TRP A 228 25.25 0.27 4.45
N VAL A 229 24.82 1.50 4.16
CA VAL A 229 24.89 2.08 2.80
C VAL A 229 26.32 2.08 2.28
N ALA A 230 27.31 2.42 3.12
CA ALA A 230 28.71 2.43 2.72
C ALA A 230 29.24 1.00 2.40
N LEU A 231 28.81 -0.02 3.14
CA LEU A 231 29.16 -1.41 2.83
C LEU A 231 28.52 -1.88 1.52
N GLU A 232 27.28 -1.49 1.25
CA GLU A 232 26.60 -1.84 -0.02
C GLU A 232 27.23 -1.12 -1.22
N LEU A 233 27.69 0.12 -1.06
CA LEU A 233 28.49 0.81 -2.08
C LEU A 233 29.82 0.11 -2.39
N LEU A 234 30.47 -0.53 -1.41
CA LEU A 234 31.72 -1.28 -1.65
C LEU A 234 31.53 -2.56 -2.48
N LYS A 235 30.30 -3.05 -2.60
CA LYS A 235 29.96 -4.24 -3.38
C LYS A 235 29.65 -3.92 -4.84
N ARG A 236 29.52 -2.64 -5.19
CA ARG A 236 29.35 -2.13 -6.55
C ARG A 236 30.71 -1.89 -7.20
#